data_AF-A0A6I2QZA6-F1
#
_entry.id   AF-A0A6I2QZA6-F1
#
_cell.length_a   1.000
_cell.length_b   1.000
_cell.length_c   1.000
_cell.angle_alpha   90.00
_cell.angle_beta   90.00
_cell.angle_gamma   90.00
#
_symmetry.space_group_name_H-M   'P 1'
#
loop_
_entity.id
_entity.type
_entity.pdbx_description
1 polymer ?
#
loop_
_entity_poly.entity_id
_entity_poly.type
_entity_poly.pdbx_seq_one_letter_code
_entity_poly.pdbx_strand_id
1 'polypeptide(L)'
;MAFRLELSDLPPRYRAQAERQLARGKKRGDPMQEAARAAKRTGKAFDSQGEYEYYMGTVAPRVARGEIVEWEAHPSFPLFPAGEYGAMKLRPVRYTADFRLVYADGTVEIVEVKSKFVRRMQRDYALRRRVFLELVARPAGWRFTEIITADSAEEVKRWRELVKE
;
A
#
# COMPACT_ATOMS: atom_id res chain seq x y z
N MET A 1 -36.70 -10.26 -27.94
CA MET A 1 -35.67 -9.33 -28.43
C MET A 1 -35.61 -8.15 -27.49
N ALA A 2 -34.48 -7.88 -26.83
CA ALA A 2 -34.35 -6.74 -25.94
C ALA A 2 -34.13 -5.47 -26.79
N PHE A 3 -35.06 -4.53 -26.74
CA PHE A 3 -34.93 -3.26 -27.43
C PHE A 3 -33.90 -2.40 -26.68
N ARG A 4 -32.71 -2.22 -27.25
CA ARG A 4 -31.70 -1.32 -26.70
C ARG A 4 -32.02 0.08 -27.20
N LEU A 5 -32.50 0.93 -26.31
CA LEU A 5 -32.74 2.35 -26.57
C LEU A 5 -31.39 3.07 -26.72
N GLU A 6 -31.13 3.62 -27.90
CA GLU A 6 -29.96 4.44 -28.19
C GLU A 6 -30.28 5.93 -27.96
N LEU A 7 -29.25 6.75 -27.78
CA LEU A 7 -29.42 8.19 -27.52
C LEU A 7 -30.15 8.92 -28.66
N SER A 8 -30.03 8.39 -29.89
CA SER A 8 -30.74 8.84 -31.09
C SER A 8 -32.25 8.60 -31.01
N ASP A 9 -32.69 7.66 -30.19
CA ASP A 9 -34.10 7.24 -30.11
C ASP A 9 -34.89 8.15 -29.14
N LEU A 10 -34.18 9.00 -28.38
CA LEU A 10 -34.78 9.99 -27.49
C LEU A 10 -35.24 11.24 -28.27
N PRO A 11 -36.45 11.78 -27.98
CA PRO A 11 -36.90 13.04 -28.55
C PRO A 11 -35.94 14.20 -28.23
N PRO A 12 -35.82 15.23 -29.09
CA PRO A 12 -34.77 16.26 -28.98
C PRO A 12 -34.66 16.95 -27.61
N ARG A 13 -35.80 17.18 -26.94
CA ARG A 13 -35.85 17.76 -25.58
C ARG A 13 -35.24 16.84 -24.51
N TYR A 14 -35.47 15.55 -24.61
CA TYR A 14 -34.95 14.56 -23.66
C TYR A 14 -33.51 14.13 -23.98
N ARG A 15 -33.12 14.18 -25.25
CA ARG A 15 -31.74 13.92 -25.68
C ARG A 15 -30.77 14.93 -25.06
N ALA A 16 -31.06 16.22 -25.13
CA ALA A 16 -30.22 17.26 -24.51
C ALA A 16 -30.11 17.10 -22.98
N GLN A 17 -31.15 16.60 -22.32
CA GLN A 17 -31.13 16.32 -20.88
C GLN A 17 -30.28 15.07 -20.58
N ALA A 18 -30.41 14.00 -21.37
CA ALA A 18 -29.61 12.78 -21.26
C ALA A 18 -28.13 13.05 -21.57
N GLU A 19 -27.82 13.84 -22.59
CA GLU A 19 -26.45 14.32 -22.91
C GLU A 19 -25.87 15.13 -21.76
N ARG A 20 -26.65 16.03 -21.14
CA ARG A 20 -26.22 16.77 -19.95
C ARG A 20 -26.03 15.86 -18.74
N GLN A 21 -26.83 14.80 -18.57
CA GLN A 21 -26.66 13.81 -17.51
C GLN A 21 -25.44 12.93 -17.73
N LEU A 22 -25.14 12.55 -18.99
CA LEU A 22 -23.92 11.82 -19.37
C LEU A 22 -22.68 12.72 -19.25
N ALA A 23 -22.75 13.99 -19.63
CA ALA A 23 -21.68 14.97 -19.46
C ALA A 23 -21.47 15.36 -17.97
N ARG A 24 -22.55 15.38 -17.17
CA ARG A 24 -22.48 15.47 -15.69
C ARG A 24 -22.06 14.16 -15.03
N GLY A 25 -22.18 13.04 -15.75
CA GLY A 25 -21.72 11.70 -15.40
C GLY A 25 -20.20 11.61 -15.38
N LYS A 26 -19.58 12.48 -14.59
CA LYS A 26 -18.22 12.47 -14.08
C LYS A 26 -17.13 12.27 -15.15
N LYS A 27 -16.41 13.36 -15.44
CA LYS A 27 -14.94 13.28 -15.34
C LYS A 27 -14.64 12.79 -13.92
N ARG A 28 -14.62 11.46 -13.70
CA ARG A 28 -14.09 10.88 -12.46
C ARG A 28 -12.68 11.44 -12.38
N GLY A 29 -12.36 12.12 -11.28
CA GLY A 29 -10.98 12.53 -11.04
C GLY A 29 -10.09 11.30 -11.15
N ASP A 30 -8.82 11.51 -11.49
CA ASP A 30 -7.85 10.42 -11.49
C ASP A 30 -7.91 9.68 -10.14
N PRO A 31 -8.31 8.39 -10.10
CA PRO A 31 -8.56 7.69 -8.84
C PRO A 31 -7.34 7.68 -7.92
N MET A 32 -6.13 7.60 -8.51
CA MET A 32 -4.89 7.64 -7.74
C MET A 32 -4.63 9.02 -7.13
N GLN A 33 -4.94 10.11 -7.83
CA GLN A 33 -4.86 11.46 -7.26
C GLN A 33 -5.86 11.66 -6.12
N GLU A 34 -7.09 11.14 -6.24
CA GLU A 34 -8.06 11.17 -5.14
C GLU A 34 -7.58 10.35 -3.93
N ALA A 35 -7.03 9.15 -4.18
CA ALA A 35 -6.45 8.30 -3.15
C ALA A 35 -5.23 8.95 -2.46
N ALA A 36 -4.31 9.54 -3.22
CA ALA A 36 -3.14 10.24 -2.67
C ALA A 36 -3.56 11.45 -1.81
N ARG A 37 -4.57 12.21 -2.24
CA ARG A 37 -5.14 13.30 -1.42
C ARG A 37 -5.77 12.79 -0.14
N ALA A 38 -6.50 11.68 -0.21
CA ALA A 38 -7.10 11.06 0.97
C ALA A 38 -6.01 10.52 1.93
N ALA A 39 -4.97 9.87 1.39
CA ALA A 39 -3.80 9.40 2.13
C ALA A 39 -3.13 10.53 2.91
N LYS A 40 -2.87 11.69 2.28
CA LYS A 40 -2.32 12.88 2.97
C LYS A 40 -3.16 13.32 4.17
N ARG A 41 -4.50 13.28 4.05
CA ARG A 41 -5.40 13.67 5.15
C ARG A 41 -5.34 12.72 6.33
N THR A 42 -4.88 11.48 6.14
CA THR A 42 -4.70 10.54 7.25
C THR A 42 -3.54 10.94 8.18
N GLY A 43 -2.65 11.84 7.74
CA GLY A 43 -1.45 12.25 8.48
C GLY A 43 -0.37 11.15 8.55
N LYS A 44 -0.52 10.07 7.77
CA LYS A 44 0.37 8.91 7.74
C LYS A 44 1.15 8.88 6.42
N ALA A 45 2.39 8.41 6.47
CA ALA A 45 3.17 8.16 5.28
C ALA A 45 2.81 6.79 4.68
N PHE A 46 2.65 6.72 3.37
CA PHE A 46 2.48 5.49 2.60
C PHE A 46 3.36 5.59 1.35
N ASP A 47 4.27 4.65 1.16
CA ASP A 47 5.27 4.70 0.09
C ASP A 47 4.73 4.24 -1.26
N SER A 48 3.54 3.64 -1.26
CA SER A 48 2.81 3.17 -2.43
C SER A 48 1.28 3.25 -2.26
N GLN A 49 0.56 3.22 -3.38
CA GLN A 49 -0.91 3.12 -3.37
C GLN A 49 -1.38 1.84 -2.69
N GLY A 50 -0.70 0.71 -2.94
CA GLY A 50 -1.02 -0.58 -2.34
C GLY A 50 -0.94 -0.59 -0.82
N GLU A 51 0.02 0.12 -0.21
CA GLU A 51 0.09 0.28 1.25
C GLU A 51 -1.12 1.04 1.79
N TYR A 52 -1.50 2.14 1.13
CA TYR A 52 -2.68 2.93 1.50
C TYR A 52 -3.97 2.11 1.37
N GLU A 53 -4.12 1.36 0.28
CA GLU A 53 -5.26 0.48 0.07
C GLU A 53 -5.33 -0.64 1.10
N TYR A 54 -4.18 -1.24 1.44
CA TYR A 54 -4.11 -2.24 2.51
C TYR A 54 -4.51 -1.65 3.86
N TYR A 55 -4.02 -0.47 4.19
CA TYR A 55 -4.38 0.23 5.41
C TYR A 55 -5.89 0.52 5.47
N MET A 56 -6.46 1.10 4.42
CA MET A 56 -7.89 1.46 4.38
C MET A 56 -8.81 0.23 4.33
N GLY A 57 -8.42 -0.82 3.62
CA GLY A 57 -9.23 -2.03 3.44
C GLY A 57 -9.11 -3.04 4.57
N THR A 58 -7.97 -3.06 5.27
CA THR A 58 -7.67 -4.10 6.28
C THR A 58 -7.38 -3.51 7.65
N VAL A 59 -6.37 -2.64 7.76
CA VAL A 59 -5.88 -2.18 9.07
C VAL A 59 -6.92 -1.30 9.77
N ALA A 60 -7.39 -0.23 9.13
CA ALA A 60 -8.31 0.72 9.74
C ALA A 60 -9.65 0.08 10.16
N PRO A 61 -10.30 -0.79 9.35
CA PRO A 61 -11.51 -1.48 9.79
C PRO A 61 -11.28 -2.42 10.97
N ARG A 62 -10.13 -3.12 11.01
CA ARG A 62 -9.79 -4.03 12.12
C ARG A 62 -9.46 -3.28 13.41
N VAL A 63 -8.81 -2.13 13.31
CA VAL A 63 -8.61 -1.21 14.44
C VAL A 63 -9.97 -0.72 14.97
N ALA A 64 -10.88 -0.30 14.09
CA ALA A 64 -12.22 0.16 14.49
C ALA A 64 -13.05 -0.92 15.20
N ARG A 65 -12.81 -2.20 14.90
CA ARG A 65 -13.44 -3.34 15.58
C ARG A 65 -12.72 -3.79 16.86
N GLY A 66 -11.56 -3.19 17.19
CA GLY A 66 -10.75 -3.58 18.33
C GLY A 66 -9.98 -4.90 18.13
N GLU A 67 -9.89 -5.42 16.90
CA GLU A 67 -9.09 -6.61 16.60
C GLU A 67 -7.59 -6.30 16.61
N ILE A 68 -7.22 -5.13 16.10
CA ILE A 68 -5.87 -4.57 16.15
C ILE A 68 -5.87 -3.48 17.22
N VAL A 69 -5.05 -3.65 18.24
CA VAL A 69 -4.95 -2.73 19.39
C VAL A 69 -3.83 -1.72 19.22
N GLU A 70 -2.77 -2.08 18.49
CA GLU A 70 -1.66 -1.19 18.15
C GLU A 70 -1.19 -1.50 16.73
N TRP A 71 -0.76 -0.47 16.01
CA TRP A 71 -0.13 -0.65 14.71
C TRP A 71 0.87 0.48 14.43
N GLU A 72 1.92 0.16 13.68
CA GLU A 72 3.01 1.07 13.32
C GLU A 72 3.25 0.99 11.81
N ALA A 73 3.38 2.15 11.16
CA ALA A 73 3.76 2.27 9.75
C ALA A 73 5.29 2.37 9.64
N HIS A 74 5.87 1.67 8.66
CA HIS A 74 7.31 1.70 8.35
C HIS A 74 8.26 1.42 9.53
N PRO A 75 7.98 0.43 10.42
CA PRO A 75 8.89 0.09 11.52
C PRO A 75 10.24 -0.38 10.98
N SER A 76 11.33 0.14 11.56
CA SER A 76 12.70 -0.18 11.14
C SER A 76 13.42 -1.07 12.15
N PHE A 77 13.70 -2.31 11.73
CA PHE A 77 14.36 -3.32 12.53
C PHE A 77 15.86 -3.38 12.21
N PRO A 78 16.75 -3.20 13.20
CA PRO A 78 18.18 -3.40 12.98
C PRO A 78 18.46 -4.89 12.72
N LEU A 79 19.12 -5.20 11.59
CA LEU A 79 19.57 -6.56 11.28
C LEU A 79 21.05 -6.74 11.64
N PHE A 80 21.87 -5.76 11.26
CA PHE A 80 23.29 -5.74 11.58
C PHE A 80 23.68 -4.35 12.08
N PRO A 81 24.40 -4.25 13.21
CA PRO A 81 24.91 -2.97 13.69
C PRO A 81 25.99 -2.45 12.74
N ALA A 82 26.33 -1.17 12.88
CA ALA A 82 27.56 -0.65 12.30
C ALA A 82 28.76 -1.35 12.96
N GLY A 83 29.83 -1.57 12.20
CA GLY A 83 31.01 -2.24 12.73
C GLY A 83 32.19 -2.19 11.80
N GLU A 84 33.23 -2.94 12.13
CA GLU A 84 34.45 -3.05 11.34
C GLU A 84 34.86 -4.52 11.23
N TYR A 85 35.36 -4.91 10.05
CA TYR A 85 35.96 -6.23 9.82
C TYR A 85 37.35 -6.02 9.24
N GLY A 86 38.37 -6.15 10.10
CA GLY A 86 39.72 -5.71 9.78
C GLY A 86 39.72 -4.22 9.41
N ALA A 87 40.20 -3.88 8.21
CA ALA A 87 40.21 -2.50 7.71
C ALA A 87 38.88 -2.05 7.06
N MET A 88 37.88 -2.93 6.93
CA MET A 88 36.62 -2.62 6.25
C MET A 88 35.58 -2.06 7.22
N LYS A 89 35.02 -0.89 6.92
CA LYS A 89 33.88 -0.32 7.65
C LYS A 89 32.56 -0.90 7.15
N LEU A 90 31.82 -1.54 8.04
CA LEU A 90 30.51 -2.13 7.79
C LEU A 90 29.42 -1.13 8.18
N ARG A 91 28.56 -0.79 7.22
CA ARG A 91 27.40 0.06 7.47
C ARG A 91 26.31 -0.74 8.19
N PRO A 92 25.50 -0.09 9.05
CA PRO A 92 24.36 -0.76 9.66
C PRO A 92 23.37 -1.16 8.57
N VAL A 93 22.78 -2.33 8.73
CA VAL A 93 21.74 -2.84 7.83
C VAL A 93 20.44 -2.95 8.61
N ARG A 94 19.36 -2.44 8.04
CA ARG A 94 18.02 -2.46 8.62
C ARG A 94 17.04 -3.14 7.67
N TYR A 95 16.01 -3.74 8.25
CA TYR A 95 14.81 -4.17 7.54
C TYR A 95 13.69 -3.22 7.92
N THR A 96 13.09 -2.54 6.94
CA THR A 96 11.92 -1.71 7.17
C THR A 96 10.73 -2.44 6.59
N ALA A 97 9.80 -2.86 7.45
CA ALA A 97 8.54 -3.46 7.02
C ALA A 97 7.52 -2.35 6.73
N ASP A 98 6.44 -2.64 6.00
CA ASP A 98 5.42 -1.63 5.73
C ASP A 98 4.50 -1.42 6.94
N PHE A 99 4.12 -2.50 7.64
CA PHE A 99 3.34 -2.43 8.86
C PHE A 99 3.81 -3.42 9.94
N ARG A 100 3.69 -3.02 11.20
CA ARG A 100 3.63 -3.92 12.35
C ARG A 100 2.26 -3.80 12.99
N LEU A 101 1.58 -4.92 13.16
CA LEU A 101 0.23 -5.00 13.73
C LEU A 101 0.29 -5.80 15.03
N VAL A 102 -0.31 -5.29 16.10
CA VAL A 102 -0.50 -5.99 17.37
C VAL A 102 -1.99 -6.25 17.53
N TYR A 103 -2.35 -7.52 17.60
CA TYR A 103 -3.72 -7.98 17.76
C TYR A 103 -4.12 -8.04 19.24
N ALA A 104 -5.43 -7.99 19.51
CA ALA A 104 -5.98 -8.07 20.86
C ALA A 104 -5.63 -9.36 21.61
N ASP A 105 -5.34 -10.45 20.89
CA ASP A 105 -4.89 -11.72 21.46
C ASP A 105 -3.38 -11.77 21.78
N GLY A 106 -2.66 -10.65 21.59
CA GLY A 106 -1.22 -10.54 21.79
C GLY A 106 -0.37 -10.97 20.57
N THR A 107 -0.99 -11.45 19.50
CA THR A 107 -0.28 -11.81 18.27
C THR A 107 0.33 -10.56 17.63
N VAL A 108 1.59 -10.64 17.22
CA VAL A 108 2.24 -9.61 16.39
C VAL A 108 2.37 -10.13 14.96
N GLU A 109 1.97 -9.32 14.00
CA GLU A 109 2.12 -9.59 12.58
C GLU A 109 2.90 -8.46 11.90
N ILE A 110 3.90 -8.85 11.13
CA ILE A 110 4.69 -7.97 10.28
C ILE A 110 4.17 -8.14 8.85
N VAL A 111 3.76 -7.03 8.23
CA VAL A 111 3.20 -7.04 6.89
C VAL A 111 4.12 -6.29 5.93
N GLU A 112 4.42 -6.93 4.81
CA GLU A 112 5.10 -6.33 3.69
C GLU A 112 4.17 -6.27 2.48
N VAL A 113 3.97 -5.09 1.93
CA VAL A 113 3.28 -4.84 0.66
C VAL A 113 4.32 -4.67 -0.44
N LYS A 114 4.22 -5.49 -1.48
CA LYS A 114 5.18 -5.47 -2.60
C LYS A 114 4.48 -5.52 -3.94
N SER A 115 4.82 -4.58 -4.81
CA SER A 115 4.52 -4.70 -6.23
C SER A 115 5.18 -5.94 -6.84
N LYS A 116 4.41 -6.69 -7.63
CA LYS A 116 4.88 -7.83 -8.42
C LYS A 116 6.06 -7.48 -9.34
N PHE A 117 6.08 -6.26 -9.89
CA PHE A 117 7.09 -5.80 -10.83
C PHE A 117 8.35 -5.33 -10.11
N VAL A 118 8.21 -4.53 -9.06
CA VAL A 118 9.34 -4.00 -8.29
C VAL A 118 10.10 -5.11 -7.56
N ARG A 119 9.38 -6.13 -7.04
CA ARG A 119 10.01 -7.24 -6.32
C ARG A 119 11.06 -7.98 -7.17
N ARG A 120 10.84 -8.14 -8.47
CA ARG A 120 11.80 -8.83 -9.37
C ARG A 120 13.10 -8.04 -9.58
N MET A 121 13.05 -6.71 -9.43
CA MET A 121 14.21 -5.84 -9.59
C MET A 121 15.04 -5.75 -8.29
N GLN A 122 14.43 -5.99 -7.12
CA GLN A 122 15.09 -5.91 -5.82
C GLN A 122 15.79 -7.23 -5.44
N ARG A 123 16.97 -7.49 -6.04
CA ARG A 123 17.75 -8.73 -5.81
C ARG A 123 18.01 -9.01 -4.34
N ASP A 124 18.31 -7.97 -3.55
CA ASP A 124 18.70 -8.14 -2.15
C ASP A 124 17.51 -8.31 -1.20
N TYR A 125 16.29 -8.01 -1.65
CA TYR A 125 15.10 -8.05 -0.78
C TYR A 125 14.86 -9.47 -0.25
N ALA A 126 14.99 -10.49 -1.10
CA ALA A 126 14.81 -11.88 -0.68
C ALA A 126 15.77 -12.27 0.45
N LEU A 127 17.03 -11.82 0.37
CA LEU A 127 18.04 -12.08 1.40
C LEU A 127 17.74 -11.27 2.67
N ARG A 128 17.50 -9.95 2.56
CA ARG A 128 17.18 -9.10 3.73
C ARG A 128 15.95 -9.60 4.48
N ARG A 129 14.90 -9.99 3.75
CA ARG A 129 13.70 -10.61 4.31
C ARG A 129 14.03 -11.92 5.00
N ARG A 130 14.83 -12.79 4.38
CA ARG A 130 15.22 -14.06 5.02
C ARG A 130 15.97 -13.81 6.33
N VAL A 131 16.92 -12.87 6.34
CA VAL A 131 17.66 -12.47 7.54
C VAL A 131 16.73 -11.93 8.61
N PHE A 132 15.80 -11.04 8.26
CA PHE A 132 14.80 -10.52 9.18
C PHE A 132 13.93 -11.62 9.80
N LEU A 133 13.44 -12.56 8.97
CA LEU A 133 12.61 -13.65 9.44
C LEU A 133 13.34 -14.54 10.45
N GLU A 134 14.61 -14.84 10.21
CA GLU A 134 15.38 -15.74 11.08
C GLU A 134 15.93 -15.06 12.33
N LEU A 135 16.37 -13.80 12.24
CA LEU A 135 16.99 -13.10 13.36
C LEU A 135 15.99 -12.36 14.26
N VAL A 136 14.82 -11.97 13.73
CA VAL A 136 13.87 -11.11 14.43
C VAL A 136 12.50 -11.78 14.57
N ALA A 137 11.82 -12.07 13.45
CA ALA A 137 10.42 -12.48 13.51
C ALA A 137 10.23 -13.86 14.15
N ARG A 138 11.01 -14.87 13.74
CA ARG A 138 10.90 -16.24 14.26
C ARG A 138 11.27 -16.33 15.75
N PRO A 139 12.39 -15.75 16.24
CA PRO A 139 12.69 -15.76 17.67
C PRO A 139 11.65 -15.03 18.53
N ALA A 140 11.03 -13.97 17.99
CA ALA A 140 9.97 -13.23 18.67
C ALA A 140 8.58 -13.88 18.57
N GLY A 141 8.44 -14.99 17.82
CA GLY A 141 7.16 -15.65 17.60
C GLY A 141 6.18 -14.84 16.73
N TRP A 142 6.67 -13.90 15.93
CA TRP A 142 5.84 -13.02 15.12
C TRP A 142 5.41 -13.69 13.82
N ARG A 143 4.18 -13.38 13.37
CA ARG A 143 3.72 -13.73 12.02
C ARG A 143 4.30 -12.78 11.00
N PHE A 144 4.49 -13.28 9.78
CA PHE A 144 4.90 -12.46 8.64
C PHE A 144 4.01 -12.73 7.44
N THR A 145 3.49 -11.66 6.84
CA THR A 145 2.61 -11.73 5.67
C THR A 145 3.18 -10.85 4.56
N GLU A 146 3.41 -11.43 3.39
CA GLU A 146 3.78 -10.69 2.18
C GLU A 146 2.57 -10.59 1.25
N ILE A 147 2.16 -9.36 0.95
CA ILE A 147 1.06 -9.04 0.05
C ILE A 147 1.63 -8.58 -1.28
N ILE A 148 1.23 -9.24 -2.36
CA ILE A 148 1.69 -8.89 -3.70
C ILE A 148 0.63 -8.07 -4.43
N THR A 149 0.95 -6.81 -4.74
CA THR A 149 0.09 -5.91 -5.51
C THR A 149 0.44 -5.94 -7.00
N ALA A 150 -0.51 -5.51 -7.83
CA ALA A 150 -0.34 -5.45 -9.28
C ALA A 150 0.35 -4.15 -9.76
N ASP A 151 0.69 -3.23 -8.86
CA ASP A 151 1.20 -1.91 -9.19
C ASP A 151 2.47 -1.98 -10.04
N SER A 152 2.52 -1.20 -11.11
CA SER A 152 3.70 -0.99 -11.95
C SER A 152 4.72 -0.06 -11.28
N ALA A 153 5.94 -0.02 -11.81
CA ALA A 153 6.98 0.88 -11.29
C ALA A 153 6.58 2.36 -11.52
N GLU A 154 5.89 2.63 -12.63
CA GLU A 154 5.36 3.93 -13.02
C GLU A 154 4.28 4.40 -12.05
N GLU A 155 3.37 3.51 -11.63
CA GLU A 155 2.33 3.82 -10.64
C GLU A 155 2.94 4.12 -9.28
N VAL A 156 3.92 3.34 -8.82
CA VAL A 156 4.65 3.62 -7.57
C VAL A 156 5.37 4.97 -7.64
N LYS A 157 6.00 5.29 -8.78
CA LYS A 157 6.66 6.59 -8.97
C LYS A 157 5.65 7.74 -8.92
N ARG A 158 4.55 7.62 -9.67
CA ARG A 158 3.51 8.65 -9.75
C ARG A 158 2.78 8.83 -8.41
N TRP A 159 2.56 7.76 -7.64
CA TRP A 159 2.08 7.87 -6.26
C TRP A 159 2.99 8.73 -5.40
N ARG A 160 4.31 8.47 -5.43
CA ARG A 160 5.30 9.24 -4.66
C ARG A 160 5.35 10.71 -5.05
N GLU A 161 5.16 11.02 -6.33
CA GLU A 161 5.04 12.41 -6.80
C GLU A 161 3.78 13.07 -6.23
N LEU A 162 2.63 12.38 -6.34
CA LEU A 162 1.35 12.89 -5.83
C LEU A 162 1.31 13.06 -4.32
N VAL A 163 1.98 12.22 -3.54
CA VAL A 163 2.00 12.31 -2.06
C VAL A 163 3.03 13.34 -1.54
N LYS A 164 4.03 13.73 -2.35
CA LYS A 164 5.01 14.77 -2.00
C LYS A 164 4.52 16.21 -2.21
N GLU A 165 3.59 16.41 -3.16
CA GLU A 165 2.93 17.73 -3.39
C GLU A 165 2.14 18.23 -2.17
#